data_AF-X0RXY2-F1
#
_entry.id   AF-X0RXY2-F1
#
_cell.length_a   1.000
_cell.length_b   1.000
_cell.length_c   1.000
_cell.angle_alpha   90.00
_cell.angle_beta   90.00
_cell.angle_gamma   90.00
#
_symmetry.space_group_name_H-M   'P 1'
#
loop_
_entity.id
_entity.type
_entity.pdbx_description
1 polymer ?
#
loop_
_entity_poly.entity_id
_entity_poly.type
_entity_poly.pdbx_seq_one_letter_code
_entity_poly.pdbx_strand_id
1 'polypeptide(L)' 'MAIKWKLFKITFPHVCKECATLANMFREYCESCGAQDSLRPVTKEDYEKYKSK' A
#
# COMPACT_ATOMS: atom_id res chain seq x y z
N MET A 1 15.32 6.45 10.13
CA MET A 1 15.75 6.10 8.75
C MET A 1 14.56 6.26 7.83
N ALA A 2 14.59 7.19 6.87
CA ALA A 2 13.53 7.29 5.87
C ALA A 2 13.61 6.05 4.96
N ILE A 3 12.57 5.22 4.95
CA ILE A 3 12.45 4.12 3.99
C ILE A 3 12.51 4.74 2.59
N LYS A 4 13.42 4.29 1.73
CA LYS A 4 13.51 4.76 0.33
C LYS A 4 12.35 4.18 -0.48
N TRP A 5 11.83 4.92 -1.47
CA TRP A 5 10.76 4.47 -2.38
C TRP A 5 10.96 3.05 -2.93
N LYS A 6 12.19 2.71 -3.36
CA LYS A 6 12.51 1.37 -3.86
C LYS A 6 12.25 0.28 -2.82
N LEU A 7 12.65 0.52 -1.56
CA LEU A 7 12.45 -0.42 -0.47
C LEU A 7 10.96 -0.52 -0.10
N PHE A 8 10.28 0.63 -0.06
CA PHE A 8 8.84 0.71 0.22
C PHE A 8 8.01 -0.12 -0.77
N LYS A 9 8.31 -0.03 -2.07
CA LYS A 9 7.62 -0.82 -3.11
C LYS A 9 7.87 -2.32 -2.99
N ILE A 10 9.03 -2.73 -2.46
CA ILE A 10 9.34 -4.14 -2.23
C ILE A 10 8.59 -4.65 -0.99
N THR A 11 8.55 -3.86 0.08
CA THR A 11 7.87 -4.23 1.33
C THR A 11 6.34 -4.17 1.20
N PHE A 12 5.82 -3.18 0.49
CA PHE A 12 4.40 -2.89 0.31
C PHE A 12 4.09 -2.62 -1.18
N PRO A 13 4.10 -3.66 -2.03
CA PRO A 13 3.82 -3.51 -3.46
C PRO A 13 2.37 -3.08 -3.74
N HIS A 14 1.44 -3.29 -2.80
CA HIS A 14 0.02 -3.01 -2.99
C HIS A 14 -0.54 -2.08 -1.90
N VAL A 15 -1.60 -1.37 -2.25
CA VAL A 15 -2.35 -0.49 -1.35
C VAL A 15 -3.84 -0.61 -1.65
N CYS A 16 -4.67 -0.58 -0.60
CA CYS A 16 -6.11 -0.58 -0.74
C CYS A 16 -6.61 0.78 -1.22
N LYS A 17 -7.41 0.81 -2.28
CA LYS A 17 -8.03 2.02 -2.83
C LYS A 17 -9.11 2.62 -1.91
N GLU A 18 -9.71 1.80 -1.05
CA GLU A 18 -10.79 2.21 -0.12
C GLU A 18 -10.25 2.81 1.18
N CYS A 19 -9.34 2.10 1.86
CA CYS A 19 -8.86 2.49 3.20
C CYS A 19 -7.38 2.89 3.26
N ALA A 20 -6.68 2.91 2.12
CA ALA A 20 -5.25 3.22 2.01
C ALA A 20 -4.31 2.29 2.81
N THR A 21 -4.78 1.09 3.20
CA THR A 21 -3.94 0.10 3.88
C THR A 21 -2.91 -0.49 2.92
N LEU A 22 -1.66 -0.48 3.34
CA LEU A 22 -0.54 -1.08 2.62
C LEU A 22 -0.54 -2.60 2.79
N ALA A 23 -0.29 -3.32 1.71
CA ALA A 23 -0.24 -4.78 1.68
C ALA A 23 1.07 -5.27 1.07
N ASN A 24 1.67 -6.27 1.73
CA ASN A 24 2.92 -6.90 1.29
C ASN A 24 2.71 -7.92 0.15
N MET A 25 1.47 -8.40 -0.04
CA MET A 25 1.09 -9.36 -1.07
C MET A 25 -0.24 -8.95 -1.71
N PHE A 26 -0.46 -9.39 -2.95
CA PHE A 26 -1.77 -9.25 -3.60
C PHE A 26 -2.75 -10.26 -2.99
N ARG A 27 -3.97 -9.81 -2.72
CA ARG A 27 -5.10 -10.61 -2.23
C ARG A 27 -6.38 -10.14 -2.89
N GLU A 28 -7.37 -11.02 -2.97
CA GLU A 28 -8.68 -10.69 -3.51
C GLU A 28 -9.46 -9.69 -2.64
N TYR A 29 -9.09 -9.58 -1.35
CA TYR A 29 -9.71 -8.66 -0.39
C TYR A 29 -8.67 -7.90 0.41
N CYS A 30 -9.03 -6.71 0.90
CA CYS A 30 -8.22 -5.97 1.86
C CYS A 30 -8.37 -6.56 3.27
N GLU A 31 -7.26 -6.92 3.91
CA GLU A 31 -7.27 -7.47 5.28
C GLU A 31 -7.73 -6.47 6.35
N SER A 32 -7.77 -5.18 6.03
CA SER A 32 -8.09 -4.12 6.99
C SER A 32 -9.54 -3.66 6.92
N CYS A 33 -10.11 -3.52 5.72
CA CYS A 33 -11.50 -3.09 5.54
C CYS A 33 -12.42 -4.17 4.94
N GLY A 34 -11.88 -5.33 4.52
CA GLY A 34 -12.64 -6.41 3.90
C GLY A 34 -13.07 -6.17 2.45
N ALA A 35 -12.76 -5.01 1.87
CA ALA A 35 -13.19 -4.68 0.51
C ALA A 35 -12.54 -5.59 -0.54
N GLN A 36 -13.36 -6.18 -1.41
CA GLN A 36 -12.93 -7.04 -2.52
C GLN A 36 -12.41 -6.21 -3.69
N ASP A 37 -11.46 -6.77 -4.46
CA ASP A 37 -10.82 -6.14 -5.63
C ASP A 37 -10.34 -4.70 -5.36
N SER A 38 -9.93 -4.45 -4.12
CA SER A 38 -9.59 -3.11 -3.65
C SER A 38 -8.09 -2.84 -3.64
N LEU A 39 -7.26 -3.87 -3.79
CA LEU A 39 -5.80 -3.74 -3.79
C LEU A 39 -5.30 -3.33 -5.18
N ARG A 40 -4.62 -2.18 -5.25
CA ARG A 40 -3.92 -1.69 -6.44
C ARG A 40 -2.42 -1.59 -6.19
N PRO A 41 -1.58 -1.50 -7.24
CA PRO A 41 -0.17 -1.21 -7.07
C PRO A 41 0.06 0.13 -6.35
N VAL A 42 1.07 0.16 -5.50
CA VAL A 42 1.47 1.37 -4.77
C VAL A 42 2.04 2.43 -5.72
N THR A 43 1.67 3.69 -5.53
CA THR A 43 2.19 4.83 -6.31
C THR A 43 3.09 5.72 -5.46
N LYS A 44 3.83 6.64 -6.10
CA LYS A 44 4.67 7.59 -5.38
C LYS A 44 3.85 8.46 -4.42
N GLU A 45 2.62 8.78 -4.77
CA GLU A 45 1.73 9.57 -3.90
C GLU A 45 1.41 8.84 -2.58
N ASP A 46 1.19 7.53 -2.62
CA ASP A 46 0.96 6.72 -1.41
C ASP A 46 2.20 6.71 -0.51
N TYR A 47 3.39 6.66 -1.11
CA TYR A 47 4.65 6.74 -0.37
C TYR A 47 4.91 8.11 0.24
N GLU A 48 4.64 9.19 -0.48
CA GLU A 48 4.74 10.55 0.08
C GLU A 48 3.77 10.73 1.25
N LYS A 49 2.54 10.20 1.14
CA LYS A 49 1.58 10.15 2.25
C LYS A 49 2.09 9.33 3.44
N TYR A 50 2.68 8.16 3.20
CA TYR A 50 3.27 7.33 4.25
C TYR A 50 4.43 8.03 4.95
N LYS A 51 5.28 8.73 4.20
CA LYS A 51 6.39 9.52 4.74
C LYS A 51 5.95 10.74 5.57
N SER A 52 4.81 11.31 5.24
CA SER A 52 4.27 12.49 5.91
C SER A 52 3.52 12.17 7.21
N LYS A 53 3.28 10.89 7.50
CA LYS A 53 2.73 10.38 8.77
C LYS A 53 3.85 10.12 9.77
#